data_AF-A0AAW5EZY8-F1
#
_entry.id   AF-A0AAW5EZY8-F1
#
_cell.length_a   1.000
_cell.length_b   1.000
_cell.length_c   1.000
_cell.angle_alpha   90.00
_cell.angle_beta   90.00
_cell.angle_gamma   90.00
#
_symmetry.space_group_name_H-M   'P 1'
#
loop_
_entity.id
_entity.type
_entity.pdbx_description
1 polymer ?
#
loop_
_entity_poly.entity_id
_entity_poly.type
_entity_poly.pdbx_seq_one_letter_code
_entity_poly.pdbx_strand_id
1 'polypeptide(L)'
;THPVAMAQVRGIIAELALDPVVEFDTAGAAEMVREWNRKEDVAVASALAAELNGLEILRHNVEDASHNTTRFYIASRKPAVLPPPGEDFLTTLLFRVSNQPGALYKALGGFATTGVNMTRLESYMLE
;
A
#
# COMPACT_ATOMS: atom_id res chain seq x y z
N THR A 1 5.51 -14.86 -7.16
CA THR A 1 5.30 -13.51 -6.56
C THR A 1 4.43 -13.61 -5.32
N HIS A 2 4.28 -12.54 -4.53
CA HIS A 2 3.46 -12.51 -3.31
C HIS A 2 1.96 -12.82 -3.59
N PRO A 3 1.22 -13.52 -2.70
CA PRO A 3 -0.20 -13.81 -2.89
C PRO A 3 -1.07 -12.60 -3.25
N VAL A 4 -0.83 -11.44 -2.62
CA VAL A 4 -1.60 -10.21 -2.91
C VAL A 4 -1.31 -9.69 -4.32
N ALA A 5 -0.05 -9.72 -4.75
CA ALA A 5 0.31 -9.33 -6.12
C ALA A 5 -0.23 -10.33 -7.14
N MET A 6 -0.19 -11.63 -6.82
CA MET A 6 -0.73 -12.71 -7.66
C MET A 6 -2.20 -12.50 -8.01
N ALA A 7 -3.00 -12.05 -7.03
CA ALA A 7 -4.42 -11.75 -7.24
C ALA A 7 -4.67 -10.53 -8.14
N GLN A 8 -3.65 -9.70 -8.37
CA GLN A 8 -3.72 -8.44 -9.12
C GLN A 8 -3.14 -8.54 -10.54
N VAL A 9 -2.69 -9.72 -10.98
CA VAL A 9 -2.03 -9.93 -12.28
C VAL A 9 -2.56 -11.16 -13.01
N ARG A 10 -3.84 -11.47 -12.80
CA ARG A 10 -4.45 -12.69 -13.36
C ARG A 10 -4.59 -12.62 -14.88
N GLY A 11 -4.77 -11.41 -15.43
CA GLY A 11 -4.87 -11.19 -16.87
C GLY A 11 -3.63 -11.66 -17.61
N ILE A 12 -2.44 -11.24 -17.16
CA ILE A 12 -1.17 -11.60 -17.82
C ILE A 12 -0.84 -13.09 -17.66
N ILE A 13 -1.16 -13.69 -16.52
CA ILE A 13 -0.96 -15.12 -16.27
C ILE A 13 -1.79 -15.94 -17.26
N ALA A 14 -3.05 -15.58 -17.45
CA ALA A 14 -3.93 -16.25 -18.42
C ALA A 14 -3.51 -16.01 -19.87
N GLU A 15 -3.13 -14.78 -20.23
CA GLU A 15 -2.66 -14.42 -21.57
C GLU A 15 -1.46 -15.26 -22.01
N LEU A 16 -0.49 -15.44 -21.10
CA LEU A 16 0.77 -16.13 -21.38
C LEU A 16 0.75 -17.62 -21.01
N ALA A 17 -0.39 -18.13 -20.54
CA ALA A 17 -0.55 -19.50 -20.05
C ALA A 17 0.54 -19.92 -19.05
N LEU A 18 0.83 -19.06 -18.07
CA LEU A 18 1.86 -19.28 -17.06
C LEU A 18 1.33 -20.11 -15.89
N ASP A 19 2.20 -20.94 -15.31
CA ASP A 19 1.93 -21.63 -14.06
C ASP A 19 2.23 -20.71 -12.86
N PRO A 20 1.24 -20.36 -12.02
CA PRO A 20 1.44 -19.42 -10.93
C PRO A 20 2.20 -20.06 -9.75
N VAL A 21 3.33 -19.47 -9.38
CA VAL A 21 4.11 -19.84 -8.19
C VAL A 21 4.02 -18.75 -7.12
N VAL A 22 3.50 -19.12 -5.95
CA VAL A 22 3.31 -18.22 -4.80
C VAL A 22 4.60 -18.16 -4.00
N GLU A 23 5.05 -16.94 -3.72
CA GLU A 23 6.28 -16.67 -2.98
C GLU A 23 6.06 -15.73 -1.81
N PHE A 24 7.04 -15.66 -0.90
CA PHE A 24 6.92 -14.89 0.35
C PHE A 24 6.77 -13.39 0.14
N ASP A 25 7.45 -12.81 -0.84
CA ASP A 25 7.29 -11.40 -1.21
C ASP A 25 7.61 -11.15 -2.69
N THR A 26 7.37 -9.93 -3.17
CA THR A 26 7.56 -9.56 -4.59
C THR A 26 9.03 -9.37 -4.98
N ALA A 27 9.86 -8.85 -4.08
CA ALA A 27 11.27 -8.56 -4.36
C ALA A 27 12.12 -9.84 -4.28
N GLY A 28 11.88 -10.69 -3.27
CA GLY A 28 12.48 -12.02 -3.15
C GLY A 28 12.12 -12.93 -4.32
N ALA A 29 10.91 -12.80 -4.89
CA ALA A 29 10.57 -13.51 -6.14
C ALA A 29 11.49 -13.12 -7.31
N ALA A 30 11.88 -11.85 -7.43
CA ALA A 30 12.83 -11.42 -8.45
C ALA A 30 14.24 -11.96 -8.15
N GLU A 31 14.68 -11.91 -6.90
CA GLU A 31 15.96 -12.49 -6.47
C GLU A 31 16.05 -13.98 -6.80
N MET A 32 15.01 -14.77 -6.52
CA MET A 32 14.98 -16.19 -6.86
C MET A 32 15.08 -16.46 -8.36
N VAL A 33 14.39 -15.69 -9.21
CA VAL A 33 14.50 -15.83 -10.67
C VAL A 33 15.95 -15.58 -11.13
N ARG A 34 16.62 -14.58 -10.56
CA ARG A 34 18.04 -14.32 -10.82
C ARG A 34 18.91 -15.50 -10.36
N GLU A 35 18.69 -16.03 -9.16
CA GLU A 35 19.48 -17.14 -8.61
C GLU A 35 19.29 -18.44 -9.39
N TRP A 36 18.06 -18.76 -9.81
CA TRP A 36 17.77 -19.94 -10.60
C TRP A 36 18.38 -19.85 -12.00
N ASN A 37 18.46 -18.63 -12.56
CA ASN A 37 19.05 -18.36 -13.87
C ASN A 37 18.46 -19.26 -14.98
N ARG A 38 17.14 -19.47 -14.93
CA ARG A 38 16.34 -20.22 -15.90
C ARG A 38 15.57 -19.24 -16.77
N LYS A 39 15.40 -19.56 -18.04
CA LYS A 39 14.69 -18.68 -19.00
C LYS A 39 13.18 -18.87 -18.94
N GLU A 40 12.75 -19.98 -18.35
CA GLU A 40 11.36 -20.38 -18.18
C GLU A 40 10.70 -19.74 -16.96
N ASP A 41 11.51 -19.22 -16.02
CA ASP A 41 11.04 -18.65 -14.77
C ASP A 41 10.98 -17.12 -14.86
N VAL A 42 9.86 -16.52 -14.45
CA VAL A 42 9.64 -15.07 -14.45
C VAL A 42 9.05 -14.61 -13.12
N ALA A 43 9.33 -13.36 -12.76
CA ALA A 43 8.80 -12.73 -11.55
C ALA A 43 7.98 -11.49 -11.91
N VAL A 44 6.88 -11.30 -11.19
CA VAL A 44 6.20 -10.00 -11.13
C VAL A 44 6.65 -9.28 -9.87
N ALA A 45 7.38 -8.19 -10.07
CA ALA A 45 8.00 -7.39 -9.03
C ALA A 45 8.07 -5.91 -9.44
N SER A 46 8.57 -5.04 -8.56
CA SER A 46 8.80 -3.63 -8.90
C SER A 46 9.96 -3.47 -9.89
N ALA A 47 9.93 -2.40 -10.68
CA ALA A 47 11.05 -2.06 -11.58
C ALA A 47 12.38 -1.91 -10.81
N LEU A 48 12.33 -1.38 -9.59
CA LEU A 48 13.49 -1.29 -8.71
C LEU A 48 14.06 -2.67 -8.35
N ALA A 49 13.20 -3.68 -8.10
CA ALA A 49 13.67 -5.03 -7.82
C ALA A 49 14.36 -5.66 -9.03
N ALA A 50 13.89 -5.38 -10.25
CA ALA A 50 14.56 -5.80 -11.48
C ALA A 50 15.94 -5.15 -11.62
N GLU A 51 16.05 -3.84 -11.40
CA GLU A 51 17.31 -3.09 -11.43
C GLU A 51 18.34 -3.65 -10.43
N LEU A 52 17.94 -3.82 -9.17
CA LEU A 52 18.81 -4.32 -8.10
C LEU A 52 19.31 -5.75 -8.35
N ASN A 53 18.54 -6.55 -9.10
CA ASN A 53 18.89 -7.92 -9.44
C ASN A 53 19.50 -8.06 -10.84
N GLY A 54 19.67 -6.97 -11.60
CA GLY A 54 20.16 -7.02 -12.97
C GLY A 54 19.28 -7.81 -13.93
N LEU A 55 17.96 -7.84 -13.67
CA LEU A 55 16.98 -8.54 -14.50
C LEU A 55 16.40 -7.64 -15.58
N GLU A 56 16.06 -8.24 -16.72
CA GLU A 56 15.37 -7.57 -17.80
C GLU A 56 13.86 -7.50 -17.52
N ILE A 57 13.26 -6.33 -17.73
CA ILE A 57 11.80 -6.17 -17.62
C ILE A 57 11.17 -6.57 -18.96
N LEU A 58 10.47 -7.70 -18.98
CA LEU A 58 9.80 -8.22 -20.18
C LEU A 58 8.52 -7.45 -20.53
N ARG A 59 7.79 -6.94 -19.52
CA ARG A 59 6.56 -6.17 -19.71
C ARG A 59 6.31 -5.26 -18.52
N HIS A 60 5.97 -4.01 -18.79
CA HIS A 60 5.59 -3.03 -17.76
C HIS A 60 4.07 -3.04 -17.52
N ASN A 61 3.67 -2.61 -16.32
CA ASN A 61 2.28 -2.35 -15.94
C ASN A 61 1.34 -3.54 -16.22
N VAL A 62 1.72 -4.72 -15.69
CA VAL A 62 0.99 -5.98 -15.89
C VAL A 62 -0.15 -6.18 -14.89
N GLU A 63 -0.41 -5.20 -14.03
CA GLU A 63 -1.53 -5.21 -13.11
C GLU A 63 -2.89 -5.15 -13.82
N ASP A 64 -3.85 -5.90 -13.30
CA ASP A 64 -5.23 -5.97 -13.81
C ASP A 64 -5.96 -4.62 -13.65
N ALA A 65 -5.54 -3.79 -12.69
CA ALA A 65 -6.16 -2.50 -12.37
C ALA A 65 -5.10 -1.42 -12.16
N SER A 66 -5.11 -0.41 -13.04
CA SER A 66 -4.12 0.67 -13.06
C SER A 66 -4.21 1.69 -11.91
N HIS A 67 -5.23 1.60 -11.06
CA HIS A 67 -5.49 2.56 -9.98
C HIS A 67 -4.97 2.09 -8.60
N ASN A 68 -4.08 1.11 -8.57
CA ASN A 68 -3.48 0.64 -7.33
C ASN A 68 -2.54 1.69 -6.74
N THR A 69 -2.85 2.21 -5.55
CA THR A 69 -2.06 3.25 -4.88
C THR A 69 -1.83 2.88 -3.42
N THR A 70 -0.58 2.96 -2.98
CA THR A 70 -0.18 2.74 -1.58
C THR A 70 0.13 4.08 -0.91
N ARG A 71 -0.56 4.39 0.20
CA ARG A 71 -0.30 5.58 1.01
C ARG A 71 0.71 5.27 2.11
N PHE A 72 1.85 5.97 2.11
CA PHE A 72 2.88 5.85 3.14
C PHE A 72 2.85 7.04 4.13
N TYR A 73 3.32 6.81 5.36
CA TYR A 73 3.62 7.86 6.33
C TYR A 73 5.12 7.95 6.56
N ILE A 74 5.66 9.17 6.58
CA ILE A 74 7.03 9.45 7.03
C ILE A 74 6.96 9.79 8.51
N ALA A 75 7.62 8.99 9.35
CA ALA A 75 7.62 9.17 10.80
C ALA A 75 8.97 9.68 11.32
N SER A 76 8.96 10.52 12.34
CA SER A 76 10.14 11.06 13.01
C SER A 76 9.91 11.13 14.52
N ARG A 77 10.98 10.97 15.30
CA ARG A 77 10.95 11.24 16.75
C ARG A 77 10.87 12.73 17.07
N LYS A 78 11.32 13.58 16.13
CA LYS A 78 11.23 15.03 16.28
C LYS A 78 9.82 15.47 15.90
N PRO A 79 9.20 16.38 16.68
CA PRO A 79 7.93 16.98 16.28
C PRO A 79 8.01 17.61 14.90
N ALA A 80 6.95 17.48 14.13
CA ALA A 80 6.82 18.19 12.86
C ALA A 80 6.73 19.70 13.12
N VAL A 81 7.35 20.50 12.26
CA VAL A 81 7.13 21.95 12.22
C VAL A 81 5.78 22.17 11.55
N LEU A 82 4.93 22.99 12.18
CA LEU A 82 3.64 23.32 11.57
C LEU A 82 3.88 24.16 10.31
N PRO A 83 3.13 23.89 9.23
CA PRO A 83 3.21 24.70 8.03
C PRO A 83 2.72 26.13 8.31
N PRO A 84 3.16 27.11 7.51
CA PRO A 84 2.75 28.49 7.68
C PRO A 84 1.23 28.67 7.53
N PRO A 85 0.65 29.75 8.09
CA PRO A 85 -0.77 30.04 7.93
C PRO A 85 -1.16 30.10 6.45
N GLY A 86 -2.24 29.41 6.09
CA GLY A 86 -2.79 29.39 4.72
C GLY A 86 -2.35 28.19 3.87
N GLU A 87 -1.46 27.33 4.36
CA GLU A 87 -1.16 26.06 3.70
C GLU A 87 -2.08 24.94 4.17
N ASP A 88 -2.53 24.10 3.23
CA ASP A 88 -3.28 22.88 3.54
C ASP A 88 -2.37 21.85 4.21
N PHE A 89 -2.84 21.27 5.30
CA PHE A 89 -2.11 20.21 5.99
C PHE A 89 -3.05 19.14 6.54
N LEU A 90 -2.49 17.96 6.75
CA LEU A 90 -3.18 16.83 7.35
C LEU A 90 -2.71 16.65 8.79
N THR A 91 -3.66 16.46 9.70
CA THR A 91 -3.40 16.04 11.07
C THR A 91 -3.94 14.63 11.29
N THR A 92 -3.07 13.72 11.75
CA THR A 92 -3.46 12.38 12.18
C THR A 92 -3.56 12.37 13.70
N LEU A 93 -4.69 11.90 14.22
CA LEU A 93 -4.97 11.86 15.65
C LEU A 93 -5.52 10.50 16.04
N LEU A 94 -5.12 10.03 17.22
CA LEU A 94 -5.66 8.85 17.88
C LEU A 94 -6.42 9.33 19.11
N PHE A 95 -7.67 8.89 19.25
CA PHE A 95 -8.49 9.21 20.40
C PHE A 95 -9.29 7.98 20.82
N ARG A 96 -9.75 7.98 22.07
CA ARG A 96 -10.56 6.90 22.64
C ARG A 96 -11.90 7.48 23.07
N VAL A 97 -12.95 6.71 22.85
CA VAL A 97 -14.31 7.00 23.33
C VAL A 97 -14.86 5.76 24.02
N SER A 98 -15.84 5.93 24.90
CA SER A 98 -16.56 4.79 25.46
C SER A 98 -17.35 4.09 24.36
N ASN A 99 -17.50 2.76 24.46
CA ASN A 99 -18.33 1.98 23.53
C ASN A 99 -19.82 2.11 23.92
N GLN A 100 -20.36 3.31 23.77
CA GLN A 100 -21.77 3.63 24.03
C GLN A 100 -22.39 4.32 22.80
N PRO A 101 -23.70 4.11 22.54
CA PRO A 101 -24.38 4.79 21.45
C PRO A 101 -24.16 6.31 21.47
N GLY A 102 -23.76 6.87 20.33
CA GLY A 102 -23.53 8.30 20.16
C GLY A 102 -22.18 8.82 20.66
N ALA A 103 -21.30 7.98 21.22
CA ALA A 103 -19.98 8.43 21.70
C ALA A 103 -19.10 8.99 20.57
N LEU A 104 -19.04 8.31 19.41
CA LEU A 104 -18.32 8.80 18.24
C LEU A 104 -18.96 10.09 17.68
N TYR A 105 -20.29 10.15 17.60
CA TYR A 105 -21.00 11.36 17.16
C TYR A 105 -20.61 12.59 17.99
N LYS A 106 -20.60 12.44 19.32
CA LYS A 106 -20.17 13.52 20.23
C LYS A 106 -18.70 13.91 20.01
N ALA A 107 -17.82 12.94 19.81
CA ALA A 107 -16.40 13.19 19.56
C ALA A 107 -16.15 13.94 18.24
N LEU A 108 -16.95 13.65 17.21
CA LEU A 108 -16.82 14.29 15.89
C LEU A 108 -17.48 15.67 15.80
N GLY A 109 -18.37 16.01 16.74
CA GLY A 109 -19.16 17.25 16.69
C GLY A 109 -18.32 18.53 16.55
N GLY A 110 -17.15 18.59 17.19
CA GLY A 110 -16.26 19.75 17.11
C GLY A 110 -15.69 20.00 15.71
N PHE A 111 -15.39 18.94 14.95
CA PHE A 111 -14.88 19.06 13.58
C PHE A 111 -15.98 19.57 12.64
N ALA A 112 -17.19 19.03 12.80
CA ALA A 112 -18.34 19.39 11.98
C ALA A 112 -18.76 20.86 12.14
N THR A 113 -18.71 21.41 13.35
CA THR A 113 -19.11 22.81 13.62
C THR A 113 -18.04 23.83 13.27
N THR A 114 -16.79 23.42 13.12
CA THR A 114 -15.65 24.31 12.80
C THR A 114 -15.23 24.26 11.34
N GLY A 115 -15.90 23.45 10.51
CA GLY A 115 -15.60 23.33 9.08
C GLY A 115 -14.31 22.55 8.79
N VAL A 116 -13.85 21.72 9.73
CA VAL A 116 -12.65 20.89 9.53
C VAL A 116 -13.03 19.63 8.78
N ASN A 117 -12.46 19.45 7.58
CA ASN A 117 -12.70 18.27 6.75
C ASN A 117 -11.94 17.03 7.29
N MET A 118 -12.55 15.85 7.15
CA MET A 118 -11.96 14.57 7.57
C MET A 118 -11.81 13.63 6.38
N THR A 119 -10.58 13.19 6.10
CA THR A 119 -10.27 12.32 4.95
C THR A 119 -10.16 10.83 5.30
N ARG A 120 -10.10 10.48 6.59
CA ARG A 120 -9.97 9.10 7.07
C ARG A 120 -10.49 8.99 8.49
N LEU A 121 -11.30 7.97 8.74
CA LEU A 121 -11.79 7.59 10.06
C LEU A 121 -11.80 6.07 10.17
N GLU A 122 -11.08 5.54 11.15
CA GLU A 122 -10.99 4.10 11.40
C GLU A 122 -11.24 3.83 12.88
N SER A 123 -12.09 2.85 13.17
CA SER A 123 -12.41 2.41 14.52
C SER A 123 -11.69 1.10 14.84
N TYR A 124 -11.09 1.02 16.04
CA TYR A 124 -10.50 -0.21 16.56
C TYR A 124 -10.99 -0.45 17.98
N MET A 125 -11.42 -1.68 18.29
CA MET A 125 -11.88 -2.07 19.61
C MET A 125 -10.68 -2.44 20.48
N LEU A 126 -10.58 -1.83 21.65
CA LEU A 126 -9.59 -2.21 22.66
C LEU A 126 -10.16 -3.34 23.52
N GLU A 127 -9.31 -4.27 23.91
CA GLU A 127 -9.61 -5.32 24.90
C GLU A 127 -9.85 -4.75 26.30
#